data_AF-A0A4P7CQT6-F1
#
_entry.id   AF-A0A4P7CQT6-F1
#
_cell.length_a   1.000
_cell.length_b   1.000
_cell.length_c   1.000
_cell.angle_alpha   90.00
_cell.angle_beta   90.00
_cell.angle_gamma   90.00
#
_symmetry.space_group_name_H-M   'P 1'
#
loop_
_entity.id
_entity.type
_entity.pdbx_description
1 polymer ?
#
loop_
_entity_poly.entity_id
_entity_poly.type
_entity_poly.pdbx_seq_one_letter_code
_entity_poly.pdbx_strand_id
1 'polypeptide(L)'
;MAIDSGVENSSRGRITARLSAEKQEILQLAADLSGSTLNQFIVQAALRAAEQVIEQEEVIRSIRLTMDESKRFFALLDEPAKPNEALQRAMARFRKNKIGNADSSA
;
A
#
# COMPACT_ATOMS: atom_id res chain seq x y z
N MET A 1 -7.14 0.29 -37.97
CA MET A 1 -6.98 0.83 -36.61
C MET A 1 -6.17 -0.21 -35.84
N ALA A 2 -4.84 -0.09 -35.89
CA ALA A 2 -3.93 -0.99 -35.23
C ALA A 2 -3.70 -0.46 -33.81
N ILE A 3 -4.12 -1.20 -32.80
CA ILE A 3 -3.65 -0.98 -31.44
C ILE A 3 -2.29 -1.66 -31.32
N ASP A 4 -1.26 -0.81 -31.34
CA ASP A 4 0.11 -1.15 -31.02
C ASP A 4 0.17 -1.69 -29.58
N SER A 5 0.32 -3.00 -29.46
CA SER A 5 0.64 -3.67 -28.20
C SER A 5 2.09 -3.37 -27.85
N GLY A 6 2.31 -2.17 -27.31
CA GLY A 6 3.54 -1.78 -26.62
C GLY A 6 3.67 -2.56 -25.32
N VAL A 7 4.01 -3.84 -25.42
CA VAL A 7 4.75 -4.51 -24.35
C VAL A 7 6.14 -3.89 -24.41
N GLU A 8 6.31 -2.75 -23.74
CA GLU A 8 7.63 -2.27 -23.40
C GLU A 8 8.33 -3.44 -22.71
N ASN A 9 9.34 -3.97 -23.37
CA ASN A 9 10.26 -4.95 -22.81
C ASN A 9 11.13 -4.17 -21.81
N SER A 10 10.51 -3.70 -20.72
CA SER A 10 11.15 -2.99 -19.62
C SER A 10 12.26 -3.91 -19.13
N SER A 11 13.50 -3.41 -19.22
CA SER A 11 14.72 -4.12 -18.89
C SER A 11 14.54 -5.08 -17.71
N ARG A 12 14.56 -6.40 -17.99
CA ARG A 12 14.50 -7.43 -16.94
C ARG A 12 15.63 -7.18 -15.94
N GLY A 13 15.28 -6.68 -14.76
CA GLY A 13 16.22 -6.46 -13.67
C GLY A 13 16.81 -7.79 -13.21
N ARG A 14 18.13 -7.88 -13.10
CA ARG A 14 18.81 -9.06 -12.55
C ARG A 14 19.00 -8.90 -11.06
N ILE A 15 18.52 -9.87 -10.28
CA ILE A 15 18.77 -9.95 -8.84
C ILE A 15 20.08 -10.71 -8.63
N THR A 16 21.03 -10.11 -7.92
CA THR A 16 22.30 -10.75 -7.52
C THR A 16 22.46 -10.63 -6.01
N ALA A 17 22.60 -11.77 -5.33
CA ALA A 17 22.84 -11.83 -3.88
C ALA A 17 23.99 -12.77 -3.58
N ARG A 18 24.75 -12.48 -2.51
CA ARG A 18 25.81 -13.36 -2.00
C ARG A 18 25.25 -14.22 -0.87
N LEU A 19 25.49 -15.53 -0.93
CA LEU A 19 25.12 -16.47 0.11
C LEU A 19 26.36 -17.26 0.57
N SER A 20 26.35 -17.68 1.83
CA SER A 20 27.27 -18.72 2.30
C SER A 20 26.84 -20.08 1.76
N ALA A 21 27.78 -21.02 1.65
CA ALA A 21 27.51 -22.39 1.17
C ALA A 21 26.38 -23.07 1.97
N GLU A 22 26.42 -22.97 3.30
CA GLU A 22 25.37 -23.51 4.18
C GLU A 22 23.96 -23.00 3.84
N LYS A 23 23.81 -21.69 3.58
CA LYS A 23 22.52 -21.12 3.22
C LYS A 23 22.07 -21.57 1.83
N GLN A 24 23.02 -21.75 0.91
CA GLN A 24 22.72 -22.25 -0.42
C GLN A 24 22.21 -23.70 -0.38
N GLU A 25 22.80 -24.56 0.46
CA GLU A 25 22.35 -25.94 0.64
C GLU A 25 20.91 -26.02 1.16
N ILE A 26 20.57 -25.19 2.15
CA ILE A 26 19.20 -25.12 2.70
C ILE A 26 18.20 -24.68 1.63
N LEU A 27 18.54 -23.66 0.85
CA LEU A 27 17.66 -23.17 -0.23
C LEU A 27 17.53 -24.19 -1.36
N GLN A 28 18.61 -24.92 -1.68
CA GLN A 28 18.57 -25.97 -2.68
C GLN A 28 17.64 -27.10 -2.24
N LEU A 29 17.75 -27.57 -1.00
CA LEU A 29 16.85 -28.57 -0.45
C LEU A 29 15.39 -28.12 -0.51
N ALA A 30 15.10 -26.87 -0.15
CA ALA A 30 13.75 -26.33 -0.22
C ALA A 30 13.23 -26.24 -1.67
N ALA A 31 14.11 -25.88 -2.62
CA ALA A 31 13.78 -25.86 -4.04
C ALA A 31 13.45 -27.27 -4.54
N ASP A 32 14.27 -28.27 -4.19
CA ASP A 32 14.08 -29.67 -4.56
C ASP A 32 12.75 -30.21 -4.01
N LEU A 33 12.44 -29.92 -2.74
CA LEU A 33 11.17 -30.31 -2.11
C LEU A 33 9.95 -29.64 -2.76
N SER A 34 10.12 -28.42 -3.27
CA SER A 34 9.06 -27.71 -4.00
C SER A 34 8.94 -28.10 -5.48
N GLY A 35 9.82 -28.98 -5.97
CA GLY A 35 9.85 -29.38 -7.38
C GLY A 35 10.24 -28.23 -8.32
N SER A 36 11.04 -27.27 -7.84
CA SER A 36 11.46 -26.10 -8.61
C SER A 36 12.97 -25.94 -8.62
N THR A 37 13.50 -25.19 -9.61
CA THR A 37 14.91 -24.83 -9.60
C THR A 37 15.21 -23.82 -8.49
N LEU A 38 16.45 -23.76 -8.00
CA LEU A 38 16.86 -22.81 -6.95
C LEU A 38 16.50 -21.36 -7.30
N ASN A 39 16.76 -20.93 -8.54
CA ASN A 39 16.43 -19.56 -8.97
C ASN A 39 14.93 -19.31 -8.95
N GLN A 40 14.12 -20.27 -9.43
CA GLN A 40 12.67 -20.15 -9.41
C GLN A 40 12.14 -20.10 -7.98
N PHE A 41 12.65 -20.98 -7.10
CA PHE A 41 12.30 -20.98 -5.69
C PHE A 41 12.59 -19.64 -5.03
N ILE A 42 13.78 -19.08 -5.24
CA ILE A 42 14.19 -17.79 -4.67
C ILE A 42 13.26 -16.66 -5.15
N VAL A 43 12.96 -16.60 -6.44
CA VAL A 43 12.07 -15.57 -6.99
C VAL A 43 10.66 -15.69 -6.40
N GLN A 44 10.12 -16.91 -6.33
CA GLN A 44 8.80 -17.16 -5.76
C GLN A 44 8.73 -16.89 -4.25
N ALA A 45 9.78 -17.22 -3.51
CA ALA A 45 9.88 -16.93 -2.08
C ALA A 45 10.00 -15.42 -1.84
N ALA A 46 10.82 -14.72 -2.62
CA ALA A 46 10.97 -13.28 -2.53
C ALA A 46 9.67 -12.53 -2.88
N LEU A 47 8.94 -12.99 -3.90
CA LEU A 47 7.65 -12.40 -4.27
C LEU A 47 6.61 -12.55 -3.16
N ARG A 48 6.46 -13.76 -2.60
CA ARG A 48 5.55 -13.98 -1.46
C ARG A 48 5.91 -13.15 -0.25
N ALA A 49 7.19 -13.04 0.06
CA ALA A 49 7.66 -12.19 1.16
C ALA A 49 7.34 -10.70 0.89
N ALA A 50 7.52 -10.24 -0.35
CA ALA A 50 7.17 -8.89 -0.74
C ALA A 50 5.66 -8.63 -0.62
N GLU A 51 4.81 -9.55 -1.11
CA GLU A 51 3.36 -9.45 -0.99
C GLU A 51 2.92 -9.36 0.48
N GLN A 52 3.51 -10.16 1.37
CA GLN A 52 3.20 -10.10 2.80
C GLN A 52 3.60 -8.77 3.44
N VAL A 53 4.78 -8.25 3.10
CA VAL A 53 5.24 -6.95 3.62
C VAL A 53 4.35 -5.82 3.09
N ILE A 54 4.01 -5.85 1.80
CA ILE A 54 3.11 -4.88 1.20
C ILE A 54 1.73 -4.97 1.85
N GLU A 55 1.16 -6.16 2.01
CA GLU A 55 -0.15 -6.30 2.65
C GLU A 55 -0.13 -5.82 4.10
N GLN A 56 0.91 -6.08 4.87
CA GLN A 56 1.02 -5.59 6.25
C GLN A 56 1.06 -4.06 6.31
N GLU A 57 1.83 -3.42 5.43
CA GLU A 57 1.89 -1.95 5.31
C GLU A 57 0.61 -1.37 4.69
N GLU A 58 -0.01 -2.07 3.74
CA GLU A 58 -1.28 -1.69 3.13
C GLU A 58 -2.46 -1.94 4.05
N VAL A 59 -2.42 -2.82 5.04
CA VAL A 59 -3.46 -2.88 6.09
C VAL A 59 -3.41 -1.62 6.96
N ILE A 60 -2.24 -0.97 7.08
CA ILE A 60 -2.11 0.34 7.73
C ILE A 60 -2.61 1.47 6.80
N ARG A 61 -2.45 1.34 5.48
CA ARG A 61 -2.86 2.35 4.47
C ARG A 61 -4.29 2.19 3.92
N SER A 62 -4.82 0.98 3.92
CA SER A 62 -6.17 0.60 3.54
C SER A 62 -6.94 0.41 4.83
N ILE A 63 -7.76 1.40 5.18
CA ILE A 63 -8.65 1.32 6.33
C ILE A 63 -9.67 0.24 6.00
N ARG A 64 -9.39 -1.01 6.39
CA ARG A 64 -10.34 -2.12 6.27
C ARG A 64 -11.33 -1.99 7.42
N LEU A 65 -12.53 -1.50 7.10
CA LEU A 65 -13.63 -1.48 8.04
C LEU A 65 -14.18 -2.90 8.21
N THR A 66 -14.37 -3.34 9.46
CA THR A 66 -15.19 -4.51 9.75
C THR A 66 -16.63 -4.29 9.23
N MET A 67 -17.43 -5.35 9.15
CA MET A 67 -18.83 -5.24 8.71
C MET A 67 -19.63 -4.24 9.56
N ASP A 68 -19.43 -4.23 10.87
CA ASP A 68 -20.14 -3.33 11.78
C ASP A 68 -19.63 -1.89 11.70
N GLU A 69 -18.34 -1.69 11.44
CA GLU A 69 -17.78 -0.36 11.17
C GLU A 69 -18.23 0.18 9.82
N SER A 70 -18.33 -0.68 8.80
CA SER A 70 -18.85 -0.32 7.48
C SER A 70 -20.30 0.13 7.58
N LYS A 71 -21.16 -0.61 8.30
CA LYS A 71 -22.55 -0.21 8.54
C LYS A 71 -22.66 1.13 9.26
N ARG A 72 -21.83 1.34 10.30
CA ARG A 72 -21.78 2.62 11.01
C ARG A 72 -21.29 3.76 10.12
N PHE A 73 -20.29 3.50 9.28
CA PHE A 73 -19.77 4.47 8.33
C PHE A 73 -20.84 4.87 7.30
N PHE A 74 -21.55 3.91 6.71
CA PHE A 74 -22.66 4.21 5.80
C PHE A 74 -23.79 4.98 6.47
N ALA A 75 -24.18 4.60 7.69
CA ALA A 75 -25.19 5.33 8.45
C ALA A 75 -24.80 6.80 8.69
N LEU A 76 -23.52 7.08 8.90
CA LEU A 76 -23.00 8.44 9.06
C LEU A 76 -22.90 9.24 7.75
N LEU A 77 -22.84 8.56 6.60
CA LEU A 77 -22.96 9.21 5.29
C LEU A 77 -24.41 9.59 4.97
N ASP A 78 -25.35 8.71 5.30
CA ASP A 78 -26.79 8.93 5.08
C ASP A 78 -27.35 9.98 6.05
N GLU A 79 -26.95 9.92 7.33
CA GLU A 79 -27.34 10.90 8.35
C GLU A 79 -26.08 11.52 8.99
N PRO A 80 -25.55 12.62 8.41
CA PRO A 80 -24.35 13.25 8.91
C PRO A 80 -24.60 13.87 10.28
N ALA A 81 -23.77 13.51 11.26
CA ALA A 81 -23.82 14.09 12.59
C ALA A 81 -23.53 15.60 12.56
N LYS A 82 -24.21 16.37 13.42
CA LYS A 82 -23.98 17.81 13.54
C LYS A 82 -22.53 18.09 14.01
N PRO A 83 -21.86 19.11 13.46
CA PRO A 83 -20.52 19.50 13.90
C PRO A 83 -20.46 19.80 15.39
N ASN A 84 -19.52 19.16 16.10
CA ASN A 84 -19.32 19.43 17.53
C ASN A 84 -18.66 20.79 17.77
N GLU A 85 -18.76 21.29 19.02
CA GLU A 85 -18.20 22.60 19.44
C GLU A 85 -16.69 22.73 19.15
N ALA A 86 -15.94 21.62 19.19
CA ALA A 86 -14.52 21.61 18.87
C ALA A 86 -14.27 21.86 17.37
N LEU A 87 -15.03 21.20 16.50
CA LEU A 87 -14.95 21.35 15.05
C LEU A 87 -15.40 22.74 14.61
N GLN A 88 -16.45 23.29 15.23
CA GLN A 88 -16.89 24.67 14.98
C GLN A 88 -15.79 25.69 15.34
N ARG A 89 -15.14 25.54 16.51
CA ARG A 89 -14.00 26.38 16.91
C ARG A 89 -12.81 26.24 15.96
N ALA A 90 -12.50 25.03 15.49
CA ALA A 90 -11.42 24.79 14.53
C ALA A 90 -11.71 25.47 13.18
N MET A 91 -12.95 25.35 12.68
CA MET A 91 -13.39 26.02 11.46
C MET A 91 -13.33 27.55 11.57
N ALA A 92 -13.72 28.13 12.72
CA ALA A 92 -13.60 29.57 12.96
C ALA A 92 -12.14 30.05 12.91
N ARG A 93 -11.20 29.30 13.52
CA ARG A 93 -9.76 29.59 13.45
C ARG A 93 -9.23 29.51 12.01
N PHE A 94 -9.62 28.48 11.27
CA PHE A 94 -9.22 28.31 9.87
C PHE A 94 -9.69 29.47 8.99
N ARG A 95 -10.96 29.88 9.13
CA ARG A 95 -11.54 31.01 8.38
C ARG A 95 -10.82 32.33 8.70
N LYS A 96 -10.51 32.59 9.96
CA LYS A 96 -9.75 33.78 10.39
C LYS A 96 -8.36 33.83 9.74
N ASN A 97 -7.66 32.69 9.68
CA ASN A 97 -6.32 32.62 9.12
C ASN A 97 -6.29 32.66 7.57
N LYS A 98 -7.32 32.15 6.89
CA LYS A 98 -7.35 32.09 5.42
C LYS A 98 -7.95 33.35 4.77
N ILE A 99 -8.90 34.01 5.43
CA ILE A 99 -9.55 35.23 4.94
C ILE A 99 -8.72 36.48 5.29
N GLY A 100 -8.01 36.49 6.42
CA GLY A 100 -7.12 37.60 6.79
C GLY A 100 -5.90 37.80 5.88
N ASN A 101 -5.54 36.81 5.05
CA ASN A 101 -4.44 36.92 4.08
C ASN A 101 -4.88 37.40 2.69
N ALA A 102 -6.19 37.45 2.41
CA ALA A 102 -6.70 37.95 1.12
C ALA A 102 -6.91 39.49 1.12
N ASP A 103 -7.14 40.09 2.28
CA ASP A 103 -7.40 41.53 2.42
C ASP A 103 -6.15 42.39 2.70
N SER A 104 -4.94 41.79 2.70
CA SER A 104 -3.67 42.50 2.95
C SER A 104 -2.84 42.76 1.67
N SER A 105 -3.44 42.56 0.49
CA SER A 105 -2.84 42.92 -0.79
C SER A 105 -3.83 43.74 -1.63
N ALA A 106 -4.04 45.00 -1.24
CA ALA A 106 -4.59 46.06 -2.06
C ALA A 106 -3.90 47.37 -1.68
#